data_AF-A0A0A3J5Y7-F1
#
_entry.id   AF-A0A0A3J5Y7-F1
#
_cell.length_a   1.000
_cell.length_b   1.000
_cell.length_c   1.000
_cell.angle_alpha   90.00
_cell.angle_beta   90.00
_cell.angle_gamma   90.00
#
_symmetry.space_group_name_H-M   'P 1'
#
loop_
_entity.id
_entity.type
_entity.pdbx_description
1 polymer ?
#
loop_
_entity_poly.entity_id
_entity_poly.type
_entity_poly.pdbx_seq_one_letter_code
_entity_poly.pdbx_strand_id
1 'polypeptide(L)'
;MRNHNKMIYISVSIILVLIIAIYYFNRPRQLYGNDEESIIQIINSIEGYEDKEIEIIDSIDFENDRIVGFLSDNSPGYIQFIKNESGDYRWQHIEVNQDGPLGIFLPNLTSSQPHQFMFVANSFNDIAKVQITVNGGVVEQTLTPFVASVVWKPLPETTNGEYRYDDYQYFDADGNIINR
;
A
#
# COMPACT_ATOMS: atom_id res chain seq x y z
N MET A 1 61.61 -18.27 -13.40
CA MET A 1 60.18 -18.62 -13.64
C MET A 1 59.32 -18.74 -12.37
N ARG A 2 59.85 -19.05 -11.17
CA ARG A 2 59.04 -19.28 -9.95
C ARG A 2 58.28 -18.06 -9.39
N ASN A 3 58.79 -16.83 -9.59
CA ASN A 3 58.16 -15.61 -9.05
C ASN A 3 57.04 -15.05 -9.93
N HIS A 4 57.07 -15.31 -11.24
CA HIS A 4 56.06 -14.79 -12.16
C HIS A 4 54.70 -15.45 -11.92
N ASN A 5 54.70 -16.77 -11.72
CA ASN A 5 53.49 -17.52 -11.39
C ASN A 5 52.90 -17.09 -10.04
N LYS A 6 53.73 -16.80 -9.03
CA LYS A 6 53.27 -16.27 -7.74
C LYS A 6 52.59 -14.91 -7.86
N MET A 7 53.13 -14.01 -8.68
CA MET A 7 52.52 -12.70 -8.94
C MET A 7 51.17 -12.85 -9.65
N ILE A 8 51.06 -13.77 -10.61
CA ILE A 8 49.79 -14.08 -11.29
C ILE A 8 48.74 -14.60 -10.29
N TYR A 9 49.09 -15.53 -9.41
CA TYR A 9 48.16 -16.02 -8.39
C TYR A 9 47.69 -14.92 -7.45
N ILE A 10 48.59 -14.04 -7.00
CA ILE A 10 48.24 -12.89 -6.16
C ILE A 10 47.30 -11.93 -6.89
N SER A 11 47.59 -11.61 -8.15
CA SER A 11 46.74 -10.73 -8.97
C SER A 11 45.34 -11.32 -9.19
N VAL A 12 45.24 -12.63 -9.47
CA VAL A 12 43.95 -13.32 -9.62
C VAL A 12 43.16 -13.30 -8.31
N SER A 13 43.81 -13.56 -7.16
CA SER A 13 43.15 -13.49 -5.86
C SER A 13 42.61 -12.09 -5.53
N ILE A 14 43.36 -11.03 -5.85
CA ILE A 14 42.91 -9.64 -5.65
C ILE A 14 41.70 -9.33 -6.52
N ILE A 15 41.72 -9.73 -7.80
CA ILE A 15 40.58 -9.54 -8.71
C ILE A 15 39.35 -10.29 -8.19
N LEU A 16 39.51 -11.51 -7.70
CA LEU A 16 38.41 -12.30 -7.15
C LEU A 16 37.78 -11.63 -5.92
N VAL A 17 38.61 -11.11 -5.01
CA VAL A 17 38.14 -10.38 -3.81
C VAL A 17 37.42 -9.09 -4.20
N LEU A 18 37.92 -8.36 -5.20
CA LEU A 18 37.25 -7.15 -5.71
C LEU A 18 35.89 -7.46 -6.33
N ILE A 19 35.78 -8.54 -7.12
CA ILE A 19 34.50 -8.97 -7.69
C ILE A 19 33.50 -9.33 -6.58
N ILE A 20 33.94 -10.07 -5.55
CA ILE A 20 33.10 -10.42 -4.40
C ILE A 20 32.68 -9.15 -3.64
N ALA A 21 33.61 -8.23 -3.38
CA ALA A 21 33.31 -6.97 -2.70
C ALA A 21 32.28 -6.15 -3.48
N ILE A 22 32.48 -5.95 -4.79
CA ILE A 22 31.53 -5.24 -5.65
C ILE A 22 30.15 -5.92 -5.61
N TYR A 23 30.09 -7.25 -5.67
CA TYR A 23 28.83 -7.99 -5.59
C TYR A 23 28.10 -7.80 -4.25
N TYR A 24 28.82 -7.76 -3.13
CA TYR A 24 28.22 -7.55 -1.81
C TYR A 24 27.85 -6.09 -1.54
N PHE A 25 28.67 -5.12 -1.97
CA PHE A 25 28.42 -3.69 -1.77
C PHE A 25 27.39 -3.12 -2.74
N ASN A 26 27.26 -3.68 -3.94
CA ASN A 26 26.24 -3.28 -4.92
C ASN A 26 24.95 -4.09 -4.81
N ARG A 27 24.75 -4.89 -3.75
CA ARG A 27 23.41 -5.43 -3.51
C ARG A 27 22.48 -4.24 -3.28
N PRO A 28 21.35 -4.15 -3.99
CA PRO A 28 20.36 -3.14 -3.68
C PRO A 28 20.01 -3.30 -2.20
N ARG A 29 20.18 -2.23 -1.43
CA ARG A 29 19.69 -2.22 -0.05
C ARG A 29 18.22 -2.54 -0.12
N GLN A 30 17.79 -3.51 0.67
CA GLN A 30 16.38 -3.82 0.76
C GLN A 30 15.64 -2.56 1.22
N LEU A 31 14.72 -2.08 0.39
CA LEU A 31 13.88 -0.93 0.72
C LEU A 31 12.79 -1.39 1.70
N TYR A 32 12.52 -0.56 2.71
CA TYR A 32 11.51 -0.81 3.73
C TYR A 32 10.59 0.40 3.84
N GLY A 33 9.29 0.18 4.01
CA GLY A 33 8.25 1.22 4.10
C GLY A 33 8.17 1.88 5.48
N ASN A 34 9.32 2.23 6.05
CA ASN A 34 9.43 2.78 7.40
C ASN A 34 9.02 4.26 7.47
N ASP A 35 9.18 4.99 6.37
CA ASP A 35 8.90 6.42 6.25
C ASP A 35 8.31 6.74 4.88
N GLU A 36 7.79 7.96 4.73
CA GLU A 36 7.08 8.39 3.52
C GLU A 36 7.96 8.33 2.26
N GLU A 37 9.21 8.79 2.34
CA GLU A 37 10.14 8.78 1.21
C GLU A 37 10.43 7.35 0.77
N SER A 38 10.66 6.45 1.73
CA SER A 38 10.92 5.05 1.43
C SER A 38 9.70 4.31 0.89
N ILE A 39 8.48 4.67 1.34
CA ILE A 39 7.22 4.15 0.78
C ILE A 39 7.06 4.56 -0.68
N ILE A 40 7.28 5.84 -1.00
CA ILE A 40 7.20 6.35 -2.38
C ILE A 40 8.23 5.64 -3.28
N GLN A 41 9.47 5.49 -2.79
CA GLN A 41 10.51 4.73 -3.52
C GLN A 41 10.11 3.28 -3.76
N ILE A 42 9.44 2.63 -2.81
CA ILE A 42 8.93 1.27 -2.98
C ILE A 42 7.84 1.25 -4.05
N ILE A 43 6.85 2.14 -3.98
CA ILE A 43 5.77 2.19 -4.97
C ILE A 43 6.34 2.39 -6.38
N ASN A 44 7.25 3.34 -6.57
CA ASN A 44 7.88 3.61 -7.86
C ASN A 44 8.88 2.53 -8.30
N SER A 45 9.19 1.54 -7.45
CA SER A 45 9.99 0.38 -7.85
C SER A 45 9.14 -0.78 -8.39
N ILE A 46 7.80 -0.68 -8.30
CA ILE A 46 6.86 -1.70 -8.74
C ILE A 46 6.52 -1.47 -10.22
N GLU A 47 6.51 -2.54 -10.99
CA GLU A 47 6.15 -2.50 -12.42
C GLU A 47 4.76 -1.89 -12.63
N GLY A 48 4.68 -0.86 -13.48
CA GLY A 48 3.47 -0.10 -13.76
C GLY A 48 3.32 1.19 -12.94
N TYR A 49 4.22 1.46 -11.99
CA TYR A 49 4.18 2.61 -11.10
C TYR A 49 5.42 3.52 -11.19
N GLU A 50 6.39 3.21 -12.05
CA GLU A 50 7.73 3.78 -12.02
C GLU A 50 7.77 5.31 -12.23
N ASP A 51 6.90 5.80 -13.10
CA ASP A 51 6.80 7.21 -13.47
C ASP A 51 5.56 7.90 -12.87
N LYS A 52 4.91 7.27 -11.88
CA LYS A 52 3.69 7.79 -11.27
C LYS A 52 4.00 8.87 -10.24
N GLU A 53 3.15 9.90 -10.21
CA GLU A 53 3.14 10.84 -9.09
C GLU A 53 2.43 10.19 -7.92
N ILE A 54 3.14 10.03 -6.80
CA ILE A 54 2.63 9.40 -5.59
C ILE A 54 2.43 10.46 -4.51
N GLU A 55 1.18 10.58 -4.03
CA GLU A 55 0.82 11.42 -2.90
C GLU A 55 0.37 10.53 -1.74
N ILE A 56 1.12 10.50 -0.64
CA ILE A 56 0.72 9.78 0.57
C ILE A 56 -0.32 10.62 1.32
N ILE A 57 -1.48 10.03 1.59
CA ILE A 57 -2.60 10.74 2.24
C ILE A 57 -2.65 10.45 3.73
N ASP A 58 -2.60 9.17 4.10
CA ASP A 58 -2.59 8.75 5.50
C ASP A 58 -1.97 7.35 5.66
N SER A 59 -1.52 7.05 6.86
CA SER A 59 -0.98 5.74 7.22
C SER A 59 -1.49 5.30 8.59
N ILE A 60 -1.84 4.04 8.71
CA ILE A 60 -2.22 3.43 9.98
C ILE A 60 -1.46 2.13 10.20
N ASP A 61 -1.03 1.92 11.44
CA ASP A 61 -0.35 0.71 11.86
C ASP A 61 -1.31 -0.17 12.68
N PHE A 62 -1.47 -1.43 12.27
CA PHE A 62 -2.23 -2.47 12.96
C PHE A 62 -1.30 -3.59 13.41
N GLU A 63 -0.83 -3.54 14.66
CA GLU A 63 0.17 -4.48 15.19
C GLU A 63 1.43 -4.55 14.29
N ASN A 64 1.52 -5.58 13.44
CA ASN A 64 2.61 -5.77 12.50
C ASN A 64 2.30 -5.28 11.08
N ASP A 65 1.04 -4.98 10.77
CA ASP A 65 0.67 -4.41 9.49
C ASP A 65 0.83 -2.89 9.49
N ARG A 66 1.31 -2.33 8.38
CA ARG A 66 1.19 -0.91 8.07
C ARG A 66 0.42 -0.79 6.77
N ILE A 67 -0.68 -0.04 6.80
CA ILE A 67 -1.46 0.27 5.60
C ILE A 67 -1.34 1.75 5.32
N VAL A 68 -1.01 2.08 4.08
CA VAL A 68 -0.82 3.46 3.63
C VAL A 68 -1.78 3.72 2.48
N GLY A 69 -2.65 4.71 2.66
CA GLY A 69 -3.52 5.21 1.61
C GLY A 69 -2.81 6.30 0.83
N PHE A 70 -2.85 6.20 -0.49
CA PHE A 70 -2.14 7.11 -1.38
C PHE A 70 -2.92 7.37 -2.65
N LEU A 71 -2.48 8.37 -3.41
CA LEU A 71 -2.93 8.62 -4.76
C LEU A 71 -1.79 8.35 -5.75
N SER A 72 -2.09 7.66 -6.86
CA SER A 72 -1.18 7.42 -7.99
C SER A 72 -1.70 8.13 -9.23
N ASP A 73 -1.04 9.19 -9.68
CA ASP A 73 -1.58 10.13 -10.66
C ASP A 73 -3.03 10.53 -10.30
N ASN A 74 -3.23 10.88 -9.02
CA ASN A 74 -4.53 11.22 -8.44
C ASN A 74 -5.56 10.05 -8.42
N SER A 75 -5.17 8.82 -8.74
CA SER A 75 -6.03 7.62 -8.65
C SER A 75 -5.92 7.00 -7.26
N PRO A 76 -7.03 6.75 -6.54
CA PRO A 76 -6.98 6.24 -5.18
C PRO A 76 -6.37 4.85 -5.07
N GLY A 77 -5.52 4.62 -4.07
CA GLY A 77 -4.88 3.33 -3.84
C GLY A 77 -4.44 3.10 -2.40
N TYR A 78 -4.01 1.88 -2.11
CA TYR A 78 -3.36 1.54 -0.86
C TYR A 78 -2.19 0.57 -1.07
N ILE A 79 -1.20 0.67 -0.17
CA ILE A 79 -0.08 -0.25 -0.10
C ILE A 79 0.00 -0.81 1.33
N GLN A 80 0.27 -2.10 1.43
CA GLN A 80 0.37 -2.85 2.67
C GLN A 80 1.79 -3.36 2.89
N PHE A 81 2.24 -3.24 4.14
CA PHE A 81 3.51 -3.73 4.61
C PHE A 81 3.37 -4.60 5.86
N ILE A 82 4.27 -5.57 6.03
CA ILE A 82 4.43 -6.37 7.25
C ILE A 82 5.75 -6.05 7.92
N LYS A 83 5.70 -5.78 9.22
CA LYS A 83 6.84 -5.57 10.10
C LYS A 83 7.63 -6.86 10.31
N ASN A 84 8.94 -6.80 10.07
CA ASN A 84 9.86 -7.91 10.34
C ASN A 84 10.37 -7.88 11.79
N GLU A 85 11.14 -8.90 12.18
CA GLU A 85 11.74 -9.01 13.53
C GLU A 85 12.70 -7.87 13.89
N SER A 86 13.28 -7.20 12.89
CA SER A 86 14.14 -6.02 13.08
C SER A 86 13.35 -4.72 13.24
N GLY A 87 12.03 -4.78 13.09
CA GLY A 87 11.12 -3.64 13.18
C GLY A 87 10.87 -2.91 11.87
N ASP A 88 11.39 -3.41 10.74
CA ASP A 88 11.23 -2.77 9.43
C ASP A 88 10.02 -3.31 8.64
N TYR A 89 9.35 -2.43 7.92
CA TYR A 89 8.15 -2.72 7.15
C TYR A 89 8.48 -3.21 5.73
N ARG A 90 8.18 -4.47 5.42
CA ARG A 90 8.38 -5.07 4.10
C ARG A 90 7.10 -5.01 3.28
N TRP A 91 7.20 -4.59 2.02
CA TRP A 91 6.06 -4.58 1.12
C TRP A 91 5.45 -5.98 0.97
N GLN A 92 4.12 -6.03 1.02
CA GLN A 92 3.33 -7.26 0.88
C GLN A 92 2.34 -7.16 -0.29
N HIS A 93 1.61 -6.04 -0.40
CA HIS A 93 0.53 -5.90 -1.37
C HIS A 93 0.32 -4.43 -1.75
N ILE A 94 -0.18 -4.19 -2.96
CA ILE A 94 -0.56 -2.86 -3.46
C ILE A 94 -1.79 -3.01 -4.36
N GLU A 95 -2.73 -2.07 -4.25
CA GLU A 95 -3.92 -1.99 -5.09
C GLU A 95 -4.25 -0.53 -5.40
N VAL A 96 -4.65 -0.25 -6.63
CA VAL A 96 -5.10 1.09 -7.07
C VAL A 96 -6.40 0.96 -7.83
N ASN A 97 -7.38 1.80 -7.48
CA ASN A 97 -8.62 1.96 -8.22
C ASN A 97 -8.41 2.97 -9.36
N GLN A 98 -8.52 2.51 -10.61
CA GLN A 98 -8.42 3.37 -11.80
C GLN A 98 -9.77 3.92 -12.28
N ASP A 99 -10.88 3.45 -11.71
CA ASP A 99 -12.22 3.66 -12.26
C ASP A 99 -12.98 4.85 -11.66
N GLY A 100 -12.35 5.65 -10.79
CA GLY A 100 -13.01 6.84 -10.26
C GLY A 100 -12.30 7.55 -9.12
N PRO A 101 -12.93 8.61 -8.58
CA PRO A 101 -12.32 9.46 -7.56
C PRO A 101 -12.36 8.88 -6.14
N LEU A 102 -12.99 7.71 -5.95
CA LEU A 102 -13.10 7.00 -4.69
C LEU A 102 -12.72 5.53 -4.87
N GLY A 103 -11.73 5.06 -4.11
CA GLY A 103 -11.42 3.65 -3.92
C GLY A 103 -12.01 3.14 -2.60
N ILE A 104 -12.63 1.96 -2.64
CA ILE A 104 -13.11 1.25 -1.45
C ILE A 104 -12.37 -0.08 -1.41
N PHE A 105 -11.52 -0.25 -0.41
CA PHE A 105 -10.64 -1.40 -0.27
C PHE A 105 -10.95 -2.19 1.00
N LEU A 106 -10.52 -3.44 0.99
CA LEU A 106 -10.57 -4.35 2.14
C LEU A 106 -9.17 -4.94 2.38
N PRO A 107 -8.26 -4.17 3.02
CA PRO A 107 -6.93 -4.65 3.32
C PRO A 107 -6.98 -5.94 4.16
N ASN A 108 -6.15 -6.92 3.80
CA ASN A 108 -6.08 -8.18 4.51
C ASN A 108 -5.16 -8.06 5.73
N LEU A 109 -5.72 -7.63 6.86
CA LEU A 109 -4.99 -7.45 8.10
C LEU A 109 -4.58 -8.82 8.68
N THR A 110 -3.32 -8.97 9.08
CA THR A 110 -2.82 -10.17 9.76
C THR A 110 -3.19 -10.21 11.25
N SER A 111 -3.51 -9.05 11.81
CA SER A 111 -3.90 -8.89 13.22
C SER A 111 -5.27 -9.49 13.53
N SER A 112 -5.52 -9.74 14.82
CA SER A 112 -6.83 -10.18 15.33
C SER A 112 -7.93 -9.11 15.28
N GLN A 113 -7.63 -7.92 14.74
CA GLN A 113 -8.57 -6.82 14.62
C GLN A 113 -9.69 -7.15 13.62
N PRO A 114 -10.91 -6.62 13.84
CA PRO A 114 -11.98 -6.79 12.87
C PRO A 114 -11.57 -6.20 11.53
N HIS A 115 -11.94 -6.88 10.45
CA HIS A 115 -11.75 -6.36 9.10
C HIS A 115 -12.37 -4.96 8.97
N GLN A 116 -11.73 -4.09 8.20
CA GLN A 116 -12.19 -2.72 8.04
C GLN A 116 -12.21 -2.37 6.56
N PHE A 117 -13.25 -1.64 6.14
CA PHE A 117 -13.20 -0.90 4.90
C PHE A 117 -12.21 0.24 5.02
N MET A 118 -11.46 0.45 3.95
CA MET A 118 -10.62 1.61 3.73
C MET A 118 -11.19 2.39 2.54
N PHE A 119 -11.58 3.63 2.78
CA PHE A 119 -12.06 4.55 1.75
C PHE A 119 -10.93 5.53 1.44
N VAL A 120 -10.49 5.58 0.18
CA VAL A 120 -9.48 6.53 -0.28
C VAL A 120 -10.14 7.42 -1.32
N ALA A 121 -10.30 8.70 -1.02
CA ALA A 121 -10.89 9.68 -1.91
C ALA A 121 -9.81 10.63 -2.42
N ASN A 122 -9.90 11.04 -3.68
CA ASN A 122 -9.08 12.11 -4.24
C ASN A 122 -9.82 13.47 -4.19
N SER A 123 -9.14 14.53 -4.64
CA SER A 123 -9.67 15.89 -4.64
C SER A 123 -10.84 16.14 -5.62
N PHE A 124 -11.16 15.17 -6.50
CA PHE A 124 -12.30 15.24 -7.42
C PHE A 124 -13.52 14.46 -6.92
N ASN A 125 -13.43 13.80 -5.77
CA ASN A 125 -14.54 13.02 -5.22
C ASN A 125 -15.70 13.93 -4.78
N ASP A 126 -16.85 13.81 -5.45
CA ASP A 126 -18.09 14.53 -5.10
C ASP A 126 -19.00 13.75 -4.14
N ILE A 127 -18.65 12.49 -3.82
CA ILE A 127 -19.43 11.64 -2.93
C ILE A 127 -19.24 12.11 -1.48
N ALA A 128 -20.35 12.44 -0.82
CA ALA A 128 -20.37 12.82 0.59
C ALA A 128 -20.71 11.63 1.51
N LYS A 129 -21.36 10.59 1.00
CA LYS A 129 -21.68 9.40 1.79
C LYS A 129 -21.72 8.14 0.93
N VAL A 130 -21.24 7.05 1.51
CA VAL A 130 -21.37 5.69 0.98
C VAL A 130 -22.21 4.86 1.95
N GLN A 131 -23.13 4.08 1.41
CA GLN A 131 -23.83 3.01 2.12
C GLN A 131 -23.51 1.67 1.45
N ILE A 132 -23.11 0.70 2.26
CA ILE A 132 -22.78 -0.65 1.82
C ILE A 132 -23.61 -1.63 2.62
N THR A 133 -24.37 -2.48 1.94
CA THR A 133 -25.09 -3.58 2.60
C THR A 133 -24.15 -4.75 2.82
N VAL A 134 -23.86 -5.06 4.08
CA VAL A 134 -22.98 -6.15 4.53
C VAL A 134 -23.77 -7.11 5.40
N ASN A 135 -23.91 -8.36 4.97
CA ASN A 135 -24.66 -9.39 5.69
C ASN A 135 -26.10 -8.96 6.07
N GLY A 136 -26.74 -8.15 5.21
CA GLY A 136 -28.09 -7.59 5.45
C GLY A 136 -28.14 -6.39 6.41
N GLY A 137 -27.02 -6.01 7.03
CA GLY A 137 -26.87 -4.74 7.76
C GLY A 137 -26.32 -3.63 6.86
N VAL A 138 -26.52 -2.37 7.24
CA VAL A 138 -26.02 -1.22 6.48
C VAL A 138 -24.80 -0.61 7.18
N VAL A 139 -23.69 -0.54 6.45
CA VAL A 139 -22.50 0.20 6.83
C VAL A 139 -22.54 1.55 6.15
N GLU A 140 -22.56 2.62 6.95
CA GLU A 140 -22.51 3.99 6.44
C GLU A 140 -21.16 4.64 6.72
N GLN A 141 -20.62 5.32 5.71
CA GLN A 141 -19.43 6.14 5.83
C GLN A 141 -19.67 7.52 5.20
N THR A 142 -19.35 8.56 5.95
CA THR A 142 -19.36 9.96 5.46
C THR A 142 -17.96 10.34 4.99
N LEU A 143 -17.89 11.08 3.89
CA LEU A 143 -16.68 11.60 3.28
C LEU A 143 -16.82 13.12 3.14
N THR A 144 -15.69 13.82 3.08
CA THR A 144 -15.70 15.25 2.76
C THR A 144 -15.52 15.41 1.25
N PRO A 145 -16.50 15.94 0.51
CA PRO A 145 -16.36 16.14 -0.93
C PRO A 145 -15.20 17.07 -1.27
N PHE A 146 -14.54 16.81 -2.39
CA PHE A 146 -13.45 17.58 -2.98
C PHE A 146 -12.21 17.70 -2.08
N VAL A 147 -12.04 16.77 -1.15
CA VAL A 147 -10.89 16.70 -0.25
C VAL A 147 -10.27 15.31 -0.32
N ALA A 148 -8.98 15.25 -0.66
CA ALA A 148 -8.23 14.00 -0.61
C ALA A 148 -8.19 13.49 0.84
N SER A 149 -8.61 12.25 1.05
CA SER A 149 -8.77 11.70 2.40
C SER A 149 -8.73 10.19 2.42
N VAL A 150 -8.29 9.64 3.55
CA VAL A 150 -8.39 8.22 3.88
C VAL A 150 -9.30 8.10 5.10
N VAL A 151 -10.30 7.23 5.02
CA VAL A 151 -11.21 6.98 6.14
C VAL A 151 -11.41 5.49 6.33
N TRP A 152 -11.47 5.07 7.59
CA TRP A 152 -11.59 3.67 7.99
C TRP A 152 -12.94 3.39 8.62
N LYS A 153 -13.53 2.25 8.28
CA LYS A 153 -14.80 1.81 8.84
C LYS A 153 -14.74 0.33 9.21
N PRO A 154 -14.88 -0.03 10.50
CA PRO A 154 -15.00 -1.42 10.90
C PRO A 154 -16.20 -2.10 10.23
N LEU A 155 -15.99 -3.33 9.77
CA LEU A 155 -17.07 -4.19 9.31
C LEU A 155 -17.91 -4.68 10.51
N PRO A 156 -19.21 -4.93 10.32
CA PRO A 156 -20.06 -5.51 11.35
C PRO A 156 -19.58 -6.92 11.69
N GLU A 157 -19.68 -7.34 12.95
CA GLU A 157 -19.31 -8.69 13.34
C GLU A 157 -20.16 -9.74 12.59
N THR A 158 -19.54 -10.86 12.26
CA THR A 158 -20.18 -11.99 11.56
C THR A 158 -20.00 -13.27 12.37
N THR A 159 -21.08 -14.04 12.49
CA THR A 159 -21.10 -15.27 13.29
C THR A 159 -20.24 -16.39 12.68
N ASN A 160 -20.03 -16.36 11.36
CA ASN A 160 -19.36 -17.43 10.62
C ASN A 160 -18.03 -16.97 9.99
N GLY A 161 -17.59 -15.73 10.21
CA GLY A 161 -16.41 -15.16 9.57
C GLY A 161 -16.61 -14.76 8.09
N GLU A 162 -17.78 -15.03 7.51
CA GLU A 162 -18.09 -14.72 6.12
C GLU A 162 -18.76 -13.35 5.99
N TYR A 163 -18.39 -12.63 4.92
CA TYR A 163 -18.98 -11.36 4.51
C TYR A 163 -19.59 -11.48 3.12
N ARG A 164 -20.86 -11.07 3.01
CA ARG A 164 -21.56 -10.87 1.75
C ARG A 164 -21.84 -9.39 1.55
N TYR A 165 -21.39 -8.88 0.41
CA TYR A 165 -21.58 -7.50 -0.02
C TYR A 165 -22.65 -7.50 -1.10
N ASP A 166 -23.80 -6.90 -0.81
CA ASP A 166 -24.98 -6.97 -1.68
C ASP A 166 -25.11 -5.71 -2.55
N ASP A 167 -25.20 -4.53 -1.92
CA ASP A 167 -25.50 -3.26 -2.60
C ASP A 167 -24.58 -2.13 -2.16
N TYR A 168 -24.21 -1.27 -3.12
CA TYR A 168 -23.48 -0.03 -2.91
C TYR A 168 -24.34 1.16 -3.35
N GLN A 169 -24.46 2.16 -2.47
CA GLN A 169 -25.16 3.41 -2.77
C GLN A 169 -24.27 4.60 -2.43
N TYR A 170 -24.21 5.55 -3.35
CA TYR A 170 -23.41 6.77 -3.23
C TYR A 170 -24.34 7.97 -3.16
N PHE A 171 -24.01 8.94 -2.31
CA PHE A 171 -24.82 10.14 -2.11
C PHE A 171 -23.97 11.40 -2.25
N ASP A 172 -24.54 12.44 -2.87
CA ASP A 172 -23.96 13.78 -2.91
C ASP A 172 -24.12 14.50 -1.56
N ALA A 173 -23.59 15.73 -1.48
CA ALA A 173 -23.67 16.57 -0.28
C ALA A 173 -25.10 17.00 0.09
N ASP A 174 -26.03 16.99 -0.87
CA ASP A 174 -27.44 17.32 -0.67
C ASP A 174 -28.27 16.07 -0.25
N GLY A 175 -27.64 14.89 -0.26
CA GLY A 175 -28.25 13.61 0.10
C GLY A 175 -28.96 12.91 -1.05
N ASN A 176 -28.77 13.35 -2.30
CA ASN A 176 -29.31 12.66 -3.46
C ASN A 176 -28.44 11.46 -3.83
N ILE A 177 -29.06 10.38 -4.31
CA ILE A 177 -28.35 9.20 -4.80
C ILE A 177 -27.66 9.53 -6.13
N ILE A 178 -26.38 9.18 -6.24
CA ILE A 178 -25.59 9.28 -7.46
C ILE A 178 -25.40 7.87 -8.03
N ASN A 179 -25.70 7.69 -9.32
CA ASN A 179 -25.39 6.45 -10.03
C ASN A 179 -23.96 6.51 -10.56
N ARG A 180 -23.13 5.54 -10.21
CA ARG A 180 -21.74 5.36 -10.66
C ARG A 180 -21.58 3.95 -11.20
#